data_AF-A0A4Q4T9X0-F1
#
_entry.id   AF-A0A4Q4T9X0-F1
#
_cell.length_a   1.000
_cell.length_b   1.000
_cell.length_c   1.000
_cell.angle_alpha   90.00
_cell.angle_beta   90.00
_cell.angle_gamma   90.00
#
_symmetry.space_group_name_H-M   'P 1'
#
loop_
_entity.id
_entity.type
_entity.pdbx_description
1 polymer ?
#
loop_
_entity_poly.entity_id
_entity_poly.type
_entity_poly.pdbx_seq_one_letter_code
_entity_poly.pdbx_strand_id
1 'polypeptide(L)'
;MVANARATARTAELAGDESTEAEFDNLANALEAAMVRHLWAPEQKFFMDLIRPGNPDLTRLTGREPVGLFPYRFGIGLDESYEQPTVDAMFHSQKLLSPYGPMTLEIRDLWVMGRSRTVTMS
;
A
#
# COMPACT_ATOMS: atom_id res chain seq x y z
N MET A 1 6.76 -3.31 7.67
CA MET A 1 8.16 -3.31 8.15
C MET A 1 8.70 -1.92 8.45
N VAL A 2 8.47 -0.88 7.62
CA VAL A 2 8.91 0.51 7.90
C VAL A 2 8.57 0.95 9.33
N ALA A 3 7.30 0.88 9.74
CA ALA A 3 6.88 1.28 11.08
C ALA A 3 7.52 0.45 12.20
N ASN A 4 7.73 -0.84 11.98
CA ASN A 4 8.44 -1.69 12.95
C ASN A 4 9.90 -1.24 13.10
N ALA A 5 10.58 -0.95 11.99
CA ALA A 5 11.96 -0.49 12.02
C ALA A 5 12.10 0.85 12.76
N ARG A 6 11.21 1.81 12.47
CA ARG A 6 11.13 3.09 13.22
C ARG A 6 10.86 2.87 14.71
N ALA A 7 9.96 1.95 15.06
CA ALA A 7 9.66 1.64 16.46
C ALA A 7 10.85 1.00 17.18
N THR A 8 11.61 0.14 16.50
CA THR A 8 12.84 -0.46 17.03
C THR A 8 13.92 0.60 17.22
N ALA A 9 14.15 1.47 16.23
CA ALA A 9 15.12 2.57 16.35
C ALA A 9 14.79 3.47 17.55
N ARG A 10 13.53 3.89 17.68
CA ARG A 10 13.08 4.70 18.82
C ARG A 10 13.24 3.98 20.17
N THR A 11 13.04 2.67 20.21
CA THR A 11 13.24 1.89 21.44
C THR A 11 14.72 1.78 21.80
N ALA A 12 15.60 1.64 20.81
CA ALA A 12 17.05 1.61 20.99
C ALA A 12 17.59 2.96 21.48
N GLU A 13 17.11 4.08 20.91
CA GLU A 13 17.41 5.44 21.38
C GLU A 13 17.05 5.61 22.87
N LEU A 14 15.83 5.19 23.25
CA LEU A 14 15.37 5.24 24.65
C LEU A 14 16.19 4.36 25.61
N ALA A 15 16.86 3.33 25.08
CA ALA A 15 17.75 2.44 25.83
C ALA A 15 19.21 2.90 25.84
N GLY A 16 19.56 3.94 25.07
CA GLY A 16 20.95 4.39 24.89
C GLY A 16 21.79 3.47 24.00
N ASP A 17 21.16 2.64 23.16
CA ASP A 17 21.83 1.78 22.17
C ASP A 17 21.90 2.49 20.81
N GLU A 18 22.87 3.39 20.68
CA GLU A 18 23.06 4.22 19.47
C GLU A 18 23.36 3.38 18.21
N SER A 19 23.96 2.19 18.36
CA SER A 19 24.28 1.31 17.24
C SER A 19 23.00 0.72 16.63
N THR A 20 22.12 0.18 17.48
CA THR A 20 20.84 -0.39 17.03
C THR A 20 19.90 0.68 16.51
N GLU A 21 19.90 1.87 17.14
CA GLU A 21 19.14 3.03 16.64
C GLU A 21 19.52 3.35 15.19
N ALA A 22 20.81 3.59 14.92
CA ALA A 22 21.29 3.94 13.60
C ALA A 22 21.05 2.83 12.56
N GLU A 23 21.18 1.56 12.93
CA GLU A 23 20.88 0.43 12.05
C GLU A 23 19.41 0.44 11.60
N PHE A 24 18.49 0.55 12.55
CA PHE A 24 17.07 0.45 12.27
C PHE A 24 16.50 1.71 11.62
N ASP A 25 17.07 2.89 11.88
CA ASP A 25 16.74 4.11 11.15
C ASP A 25 17.13 4.01 9.66
N ASN A 26 18.35 3.53 9.38
CA ASN A 26 18.78 3.28 8.00
C ASN A 26 17.89 2.24 7.31
N LEU A 27 17.53 1.17 8.02
CA LEU A 27 16.62 0.16 7.51
C LEU A 27 15.22 0.73 7.23
N ALA A 28 14.68 1.56 8.13
CA ALA A 28 13.38 2.20 7.94
C ALA A 28 13.36 3.06 6.67
N ASN A 29 14.39 3.88 6.48
CA ASN A 29 14.54 4.76 5.31
C ASN A 29 14.66 3.94 4.01
N ALA A 30 15.46 2.87 4.03
CA ALA A 30 15.61 1.99 2.87
C ALA A 30 14.30 1.27 2.51
N LEU A 31 13.55 0.79 3.51
CA LEU A 31 12.27 0.13 3.33
C LEU A 31 11.20 1.08 2.81
N GLU A 32 11.14 2.31 3.31
CA GLU A 32 10.20 3.32 2.84
C GLU A 32 10.49 3.72 1.39
N ALA A 33 11.76 3.97 1.06
CA ALA A 33 12.17 4.25 -0.31
C ALA A 33 11.83 3.09 -1.26
N ALA A 34 12.03 1.84 -0.83
CA ALA A 34 11.64 0.66 -1.60
C ALA A 34 10.12 0.54 -1.75
N MET A 35 9.35 0.79 -0.69
CA MET A 35 7.90 0.78 -0.71
C MET A 35 7.36 1.79 -1.73
N VAL A 36 7.84 3.03 -1.70
CA VAL A 36 7.43 4.06 -2.67
C VAL A 36 7.86 3.65 -4.08
N ARG A 37 9.11 3.25 -4.29
CA ARG A 37 9.61 2.86 -5.62
C ARG A 37 8.84 1.71 -6.26
N HIS A 38 8.52 0.68 -5.49
CA HIS A 38 7.97 -0.56 -6.04
C HIS A 38 6.44 -0.59 -5.99
N LEU A 39 5.82 -0.11 -4.92
CA LEU A 39 4.38 -0.27 -4.70
C LEU A 39 3.57 0.95 -5.17
N TRP A 40 4.14 2.15 -5.20
CA TRP A 40 3.43 3.31 -5.75
C TRP A 40 3.17 3.12 -7.25
N ALA A 41 1.90 3.16 -7.62
CA ALA A 41 1.48 3.05 -8.99
C ALA A 41 0.92 4.42 -9.45
N PRO A 42 1.72 5.24 -10.16
CA PRO A 42 1.36 6.62 -10.49
C PRO A 42 0.09 6.71 -11.34
N GLU A 43 -0.18 5.71 -12.17
CA GLU A 43 -1.35 5.62 -13.04
C GLU A 43 -2.65 5.35 -12.26
N GLN A 44 -2.58 4.62 -11.14
CA GLN A 44 -3.71 4.42 -10.22
C GLN A 44 -3.72 5.46 -9.09
N LYS A 45 -2.62 6.21 -8.89
CA LYS A 45 -2.40 7.08 -7.72
C LYS A 45 -2.71 6.34 -6.42
N PHE A 46 -2.14 5.14 -6.28
CA PHE A 46 -2.42 4.23 -5.17
C PHE A 46 -1.24 3.27 -4.97
N PHE A 47 -1.06 2.75 -3.75
CA PHE A 47 -0.09 1.69 -3.48
C PHE A 47 -0.69 0.32 -3.85
N MET A 48 -0.09 -0.35 -4.82
CA MET A 48 -0.59 -1.60 -5.37
C MET A 48 0.34 -2.75 -4.97
N ASP A 49 -0.27 -3.90 -4.70
CA ASP A 49 0.47 -5.09 -4.34
C ASP A 49 1.21 -5.71 -5.54
N LEU A 50 2.28 -6.44 -5.24
CA LEU A 50 3.13 -7.19 -6.16
C LEU A 50 3.05 -8.70 -5.92
N ILE A 51 2.30 -9.15 -4.90
CA ILE A 51 2.26 -10.56 -4.50
C ILE A 51 1.63 -11.41 -5.60
N ARG A 52 2.51 -12.10 -6.34
CA ARG A 52 2.18 -13.13 -7.33
C ARG A 52 3.33 -14.15 -7.38
N PRO A 53 3.05 -15.46 -7.38
CA PRO A 53 4.08 -16.47 -7.62
C PRO A 53 4.80 -16.23 -8.95
N GLY A 54 6.13 -16.23 -8.94
CA GLY A 54 6.93 -16.05 -10.16
C GLY A 54 6.75 -14.68 -10.82
N ASN A 55 6.89 -13.59 -10.06
CA ASN A 55 6.79 -12.21 -10.55
C ASN A 55 8.16 -11.50 -10.62
N PRO A 56 9.11 -11.96 -11.46
CA PRO A 56 10.46 -11.39 -11.52
C PRO A 56 10.46 -9.93 -11.98
N ASP A 57 9.46 -9.56 -12.79
CA ASP A 57 9.32 -8.22 -13.36
C ASP A 57 8.63 -7.23 -12.41
N LEU A 58 8.26 -7.67 -11.20
CA LEU A 58 7.55 -6.87 -10.21
C LEU A 58 6.32 -6.18 -10.81
N THR A 59 5.52 -6.96 -11.55
CA THR A 59 4.27 -6.46 -12.12
C THR A 59 3.22 -6.30 -11.02
N ARG A 60 2.58 -5.13 -10.97
CA ARG A 60 1.53 -4.80 -9.99
C ARG A 60 0.21 -5.47 -10.30
N LEU A 61 -0.55 -5.76 -9.26
CA LEU A 61 -1.97 -6.09 -9.39
C LEU A 61 -2.74 -4.89 -9.94
N THR A 62 -3.89 -5.15 -10.56
CA THR A 62 -4.67 -4.10 -11.25
C THR A 62 -5.74 -3.47 -10.37
N GLY A 63 -6.32 -4.24 -9.47
CA GLY A 63 -7.40 -3.80 -8.58
C GLY A 63 -6.85 -3.21 -7.29
N ARG A 64 -7.35 -2.03 -6.89
CA ARG A 64 -7.03 -1.46 -5.58
C ARG A 64 -7.64 -2.32 -4.48
N GLU A 65 -6.84 -2.60 -3.47
CA GLU A 65 -7.24 -3.27 -2.25
C GLU A 65 -6.91 -2.37 -1.04
N PRO A 66 -7.63 -2.46 0.09
CA PRO A 66 -7.37 -1.62 1.26
C PRO A 66 -5.94 -1.72 1.82
N VAL A 67 -5.18 -2.76 1.47
CA VAL A 67 -3.76 -2.88 1.84
C VAL A 67 -2.92 -1.72 1.31
N GLY A 68 -3.34 -1.05 0.23
CA GLY A 68 -2.66 0.16 -0.26
C GLY A 68 -2.78 1.38 0.67
N LEU A 69 -3.65 1.32 1.69
CA LEU A 69 -3.78 2.35 2.73
C LEU A 69 -2.87 2.07 3.94
N PHE A 70 -2.17 0.94 3.95
CA PHE A 70 -1.38 0.53 5.10
C PHE A 70 -0.25 1.50 5.46
N PRO A 71 0.39 2.24 4.52
CA PRO A 71 1.33 3.26 4.92
C PRO A 71 0.73 4.23 5.95
N TYR A 72 -0.48 4.71 5.70
CA TYR A 72 -1.18 5.65 6.58
C TYR A 72 -1.69 4.98 7.86
N ARG A 73 -2.22 3.74 7.76
CA ARG A 73 -2.64 2.96 8.93
C ARG A 73 -1.51 2.82 9.96
N PHE A 74 -0.27 2.70 9.51
CA PHE A 74 0.91 2.54 10.36
C PHE A 74 1.67 3.85 10.63
N GLY A 75 1.08 5.02 10.29
CA GLY A 75 1.70 6.31 10.55
C GLY A 75 2.98 6.56 9.74
N ILE A 76 3.11 5.96 8.56
CA ILE A 76 4.19 6.30 7.63
C ILE A 76 3.86 7.65 7.01
N GLY A 77 4.48 8.72 7.53
CA GLY A 77 4.32 10.10 7.07
C GLY A 77 4.90 10.34 5.68
N LEU A 78 4.20 9.88 4.66
CA LEU A 78 4.51 10.15 3.25
C LEU A 78 4.02 11.55 2.85
N ASP A 79 4.56 12.08 1.76
CA ASP A 79 4.10 13.37 1.21
C ASP A 79 2.60 13.35 0.88
N GLU A 80 1.94 14.50 1.04
CA GLU A 80 0.51 14.70 0.74
C GLU A 80 0.13 14.27 -0.69
N SER A 81 1.09 14.39 -1.62
CA SER A 81 0.92 13.95 -3.01
C SER A 81 0.65 12.46 -3.18
N TYR A 82 1.05 11.63 -2.21
CA TYR A 82 0.71 10.21 -2.12
C TYR A 82 -0.55 9.99 -1.28
N GLU A 83 -0.65 10.72 -0.16
CA GLU A 83 -1.71 10.54 0.84
C GLU A 83 -3.10 10.84 0.30
N GLN A 84 -3.30 12.07 -0.16
CA GLN A 84 -4.61 12.55 -0.58
C GLN A 84 -5.28 11.61 -1.61
N PRO A 85 -4.64 11.26 -2.75
CA PRO A 85 -5.28 10.39 -3.72
C PRO A 85 -5.51 8.95 -3.23
N THR A 86 -4.69 8.46 -2.30
CA THR A 86 -4.88 7.13 -1.70
C THR A 86 -6.10 7.13 -0.77
N VAL A 87 -6.22 8.14 0.10
CA VAL A 87 -7.37 8.32 1.00
C VAL A 87 -8.66 8.57 0.21
N ASP A 88 -8.62 9.40 -0.83
CA ASP A 88 -9.77 9.67 -1.72
C ASP A 88 -10.33 8.38 -2.33
N ALA A 89 -9.49 7.36 -2.57
CA ALA A 89 -9.93 6.10 -3.12
C ALA A 89 -10.86 5.31 -2.18
N MET A 90 -10.76 5.50 -0.86
CA MET A 90 -11.66 4.90 0.13
C MET A 90 -13.11 5.38 -0.02
N PHE A 91 -13.28 6.64 -0.41
CA PHE A 91 -14.58 7.32 -0.42
C PHE A 91 -15.17 7.45 -1.83
N HIS A 92 -14.53 6.87 -2.84
CA HIS A 92 -15.00 6.92 -4.22
C HIS A 92 -15.86 5.69 -4.55
N SER A 93 -17.10 5.91 -5.01
CA SER A 93 -18.12 4.86 -5.24
C SER A 93 -17.84 3.90 -6.39
N GLN A 94 -16.89 4.23 -7.27
CA GLN A 94 -16.37 3.30 -8.30
C GLN A 94 -15.05 2.64 -7.89
N LYS A 95 -14.52 2.97 -6.71
CA LYS A 95 -13.30 2.39 -6.16
C LYS A 95 -13.68 1.52 -4.97
N LEU A 96 -13.45 1.96 -3.73
CA LEU A 96 -13.66 1.11 -2.56
C LEU A 96 -15.01 1.34 -1.87
N LEU A 97 -15.66 2.50 -2.02
CA LEU A 97 -16.83 2.84 -1.18
C LEU A 97 -18.10 2.06 -1.57
N SER A 98 -18.57 1.19 -0.67
CA SER A 98 -19.90 0.58 -0.71
C SER A 98 -20.84 1.21 0.34
N PRO A 99 -22.16 0.90 0.32
CA PRO A 99 -23.10 1.33 1.37
C PRO A 99 -22.72 0.90 2.79
N TYR A 100 -21.87 -0.12 2.94
CA TYR A 100 -21.43 -0.67 4.22
C TYR A 100 -19.96 -0.34 4.55
N GLY A 101 -19.36 0.59 3.80
CA GLY A 101 -17.96 1.00 3.95
C GLY A 101 -17.04 0.50 2.84
N PRO A 102 -15.72 0.71 2.96
CA PRO A 102 -14.75 0.29 1.96
C PRO A 102 -14.72 -1.23 1.76
N MET A 103 -14.79 -1.67 0.50
CA MET A 103 -14.66 -3.08 0.13
C MET A 103 -13.19 -3.53 0.12
N THR A 104 -12.98 -4.84 0.13
CA THR A 104 -11.65 -5.47 0.07
C THR A 104 -11.00 -5.43 -1.32
N LEU A 105 -11.77 -5.21 -2.38
CA LEU A 105 -11.31 -5.02 -3.75
C LEU A 105 -12.18 -3.95 -4.43
N GLU A 106 -11.61 -3.15 -5.33
CA GLU A 106 -12.35 -2.08 -5.98
C GLU A 106 -13.56 -2.57 -6.81
N ILE A 107 -14.66 -1.82 -6.75
CA ILE A 107 -15.99 -2.15 -7.31
C ILE A 107 -15.97 -2.41 -8.81
N ARG A 108 -15.05 -1.78 -9.53
CA ARG A 108 -14.93 -1.90 -10.99
C ARG A 108 -14.01 -3.04 -11.44
N ASP A 109 -13.30 -3.68 -10.52
CA ASP A 109 -12.40 -4.78 -10.86
C ASP A 109 -13.21 -6.01 -11.32
N LEU A 110 -12.73 -6.72 -12.33
CA LEU A 110 -13.43 -7.88 -12.90
C LEU A 110 -13.51 -9.06 -11.92
N TRP A 111 -12.61 -9.12 -10.94
CA TRP A 111 -12.57 -10.19 -9.96
C TRP A 111 -13.48 -9.93 -8.75
N VAL A 112 -14.05 -8.72 -8.63
CA VAL A 112 -14.94 -8.38 -7.53
C VAL A 112 -16.17 -9.28 -7.54
N MET A 113 -16.41 -9.98 -6.42
CA MET A 113 -17.56 -10.87 -6.25
C MET A 113 -17.70 -11.95 -7.36
N GLY A 114 -16.61 -12.34 -8.01
CA GLY A 114 -16.63 -13.33 -9.10
C GLY A 114 -17.34 -12.87 -10.38
N ARG A 115 -17.45 -11.56 -10.61
CA ARG A 115 -18.03 -10.97 -11.83
C ARG A 115 -17.13 -11.18 -13.07
N SER A 116 -17.00 -12.42 -13.51
CA SER A 116 -16.56 -12.69 -14.88
C SER A 116 -17.54 -12.00 -15.84
N ARG A 117 -17.04 -11.07 -16.65
CA ARG A 117 -17.82 -10.55 -17.79
C ARG A 117 -18.22 -11.76 -18.61
N THR A 118 -19.51 -12.07 -18.68
CA THR A 118 -20.04 -12.92 -19.73
C THR A 118 -19.68 -12.21 -21.03
N VAL A 119 -18.65 -12.68 -21.71
CA VAL A 119 -18.35 -12.23 -23.07
C VAL A 119 -19.51 -12.75 -23.90
N THR A 120 -20.50 -11.90 -24.16
CA THR A 120 -21.46 -12.18 -25.21
C THR A 120 -20.66 -12.15 -26.51
N MET A 121 -20.32 -13.34 -27.03
CA MET A 121 -19.85 -13.47 -28.40
C MET A 121 -21.00 -13.00 -29.30
N SER A 122 -20.83 -11.83 -29.91
CA SER A 122 -21.65 -11.34 -31.03
C SER A 122 -20.91 -11.53 -32.34
#